data_AF-A0A423PP52-F1
#
_entry.id   AF-A0A423PP52-F1
#
_cell.length_a   1.000
_cell.length_b   1.000
_cell.length_c   1.000
_cell.angle_alpha   90.00
_cell.angle_beta   90.00
_cell.angle_gamma   90.00
#
_symmetry.space_group_name_H-M   'P 1'
#
loop_
_entity.id
_entity.type
_entity.pdbx_description
1 polymer ?
#
loop_
_entity_poly.entity_id
_entity_poly.type
_entity_poly.pdbx_seq_one_letter_code
_entity_poly.pdbx_strand_id
1 'polypeptide(L)' 'MMAFVAATEPLRIANRLLGRAAYAWTVISEDGAAVTASNGMRVLPDADMRTITHLPWLAVCSGFRFEAGRRAC' A
#
# COMPACT_ATOMS: atom_id res chain seq x y z
N MET A 1 2.04 1.18 7.80
CA MET A 1 1.11 2.31 7.72
C MET A 1 1.80 3.61 7.32
N MET A 2 2.87 4.03 8.01
CA MET A 2 3.52 5.32 7.74
C MET A 2 3.93 5.51 6.26
N ALA A 3 4.64 4.56 5.65
CA ALA A 3 5.06 4.66 4.25
C ALA A 3 3.86 4.76 3.28
N PHE A 4 2.80 3.99 3.54
CA PHE A 4 1.58 4.02 2.75
C PHE A 4 0.91 5.39 2.80
N VAL A 5 0.68 5.94 4.00
CA VAL A 5 0.07 7.26 4.19
C VAL A 5 0.95 8.38 3.61
N ALA A 6 2.28 8.29 3.79
CA ALA A 6 3.23 9.25 3.23
C ALA A 6 3.23 9.26 1.70
N ALA A 7 2.91 8.13 1.05
CA ALA A 7 2.77 8.05 -0.40
C ALA A 7 1.42 8.61 -0.89
N THR A 8 0.32 8.32 -0.19
CA THR A 8 -1.03 8.67 -0.67
C THR A 8 -1.48 10.08 -0.30
N GLU A 9 -1.10 10.59 0.88
CA GLU A 9 -1.58 11.89 1.37
C GLU A 9 -1.13 13.08 0.52
N PRO A 10 0.12 13.16 0.02
CA PRO A 10 0.52 14.22 -0.89
C PRO A 10 -0.31 14.25 -2.18
N LEU A 11 -0.64 13.08 -2.74
CA LEU A 11 -1.47 12.98 -3.96
C LEU A 11 -2.90 13.44 -3.68
N ARG A 12 -3.45 13.10 -2.51
CA ARG A 12 -4.76 13.57 -2.06
C ARG A 12 -4.79 15.09 -1.90
N ILE A 13 -3.75 15.67 -1.30
CA ILE A 13 -3.61 17.13 -1.15
C ILE A 13 -3.45 17.79 -2.52
N ALA A 14 -2.67 17.21 -3.43
CA ALA A 14 -2.52 17.72 -4.80
C ALA A 14 -3.88 17.77 -5.53
N ASN A 15 -4.69 16.71 -5.45
CA ASN A 15 -6.06 16.72 -5.97
C ASN A 15 -6.92 17.83 -5.38
N ARG A 16 -6.79 18.07 -4.07
CA ARG A 16 -7.52 19.16 -3.38
C ARG A 16 -7.10 20.54 -3.88
N LEU A 17 -5.79 20.77 -4.05
CA LEU A 17 -5.25 22.04 -4.55
C LEU A 17 -5.59 22.28 -6.03
N LEU A 18 -5.62 21.21 -6.83
CA LEU A 18 -5.98 21.27 -8.25
C LEU A 18 -7.50 21.41 -8.49
N GLY A 19 -8.32 21.14 -7.48
CA GLY A 19 -9.79 21.13 -7.60
C GLY A 19 -10.34 20.02 -8.50
N ARG A 20 -9.53 19.01 -8.83
CA ARG A 20 -9.92 17.85 -9.66
C ARG A 20 -9.16 16.60 -9.26
N ALA A 21 -9.71 15.43 -9.60
CA ALA A 21 -9.04 14.14 -9.39
C ALA A 21 -7.97 13.89 -10.48
N ALA A 22 -6.81 14.52 -10.33
CA ALA A 22 -5.67 14.34 -11.23
C ALA A 22 -4.87 13.06 -10.94
N TYR A 23 -4.88 12.61 -9.69
CA TYR A 23 -4.21 11.40 -9.22
C TYR A 23 -5.22 10.41 -8.65
N ALA A 24 -5.08 9.14 -9.03
CA ALA A 24 -5.81 8.02 -8.47
C ALA A 24 -4.83 6.85 -8.30
N TRP A 25 -5.15 5.95 -7.38
CA TRP A 25 -4.37 4.75 -7.13
C TRP A 25 -5.32 3.62 -6.73
N THR A 26 -4.83 2.40 -6.87
CA THR A 26 -5.50 1.17 -6.48
C THR A 26 -4.62 0.48 -5.44
N VAL A 27 -5.20 0.08 -4.31
CA VAL A 27 -4.51 -0.67 -3.28
C VAL A 27 -4.57 -2.15 -3.65
N ILE A 28 -3.41 -2.79 -3.74
CA ILE A 28 -3.28 -4.17 -4.19
C ILE A 28 -2.63 -4.97 -3.06
N SER A 29 -3.20 -6.11 -2.73
CA SER A 29 -2.52 -7.14 -1.93
C SER A 29 -2.25 -8.37 -2.78
N GLU A 30 -1.40 -9.28 -2.29
CA GLU A 30 -1.01 -10.48 -3.02
C GLU A 30 -2.23 -11.34 -3.43
N ASP A 31 -3.18 -11.51 -2.50
CA ASP A 31 -4.33 -12.41 -2.61
C ASP A 31 -5.68 -11.67 -2.59
N GLY A 32 -5.67 -10.33 -2.56
CA GLY A 32 -6.88 -9.51 -2.41
C GLY A 32 -7.46 -9.52 -0.98
N ALA A 33 -6.80 -10.17 -0.02
CA ALA A 33 -7.20 -10.14 1.38
C ALA A 33 -6.65 -8.90 2.11
N ALA A 34 -7.29 -8.54 3.21
CA ALA A 34 -6.89 -7.40 4.02
C ALA A 34 -5.49 -7.61 4.64
N VAL A 35 -4.65 -6.58 4.56
CA VAL A 35 -3.29 -6.61 5.09
C VAL A 35 -3.22 -5.82 6.40
N THR A 36 -2.58 -6.40 7.41
CA THR A 36 -2.37 -5.74 8.71
C THR A 36 -1.04 -4.97 8.70
N ALA A 37 -1.11 -3.67 8.94
CA ALA A 37 0.06 -2.82 9.09
C ALA A 37 0.73 -3.03 10.47
N SER A 38 1.99 -2.59 10.60
CA SER A 38 2.77 -2.70 11.85
C SER A 38 2.14 -2.04 13.08
N ASN A 39 1.18 -1.12 12.89
CA ASN A 39 0.43 -0.47 13.96
C ASN A 39 -0.92 -1.18 14.27
N GLY A 40 -1.15 -2.38 13.75
CA GLY A 40 -2.36 -3.18 13.99
C GLY A 40 -3.57 -2.80 13.14
N MET A 41 -3.53 -1.68 12.42
CA MET A 41 -4.62 -1.29 11.52
C MET A 41 -4.66 -2.21 10.30
N ARG A 42 -5.86 -2.55 9.85
CA ARG A 42 -6.08 -3.33 8.62
C ARG A 42 -6.37 -2.41 7.45
N VAL A 43 -5.75 -2.70 6.31
CA VAL A 43 -6.04 -2.06 5.03
C VAL A 43 -6.78 -3.05 4.16
N LEU A 44 -7.92 -2.64 3.63
CA LEU A 44 -8.69 -3.42 2.66
C LEU A 44 -8.17 -3.06 1.27
N PRO A 45 -7.64 -4.03 0.50
CA PRO A 45 -7.22 -3.78 -0.88
C PRO A 45 -8.45 -3.68 -1.80
N ASP A 46 -8.27 -3.02 -2.93
CA ASP A 46 -9.24 -2.92 -4.01
C ASP A 46 -9.16 -4.15 -4.95
N ALA A 47 -8.00 -4.80 -5.01
CA ALA A 47 -7.73 -5.91 -5.94
C ALA A 47 -6.61 -6.85 -5.44
N ASP A 48 -6.54 -8.04 -6.04
CA ASP A 48 -5.40 -8.95 -5.93
C ASP A 48 -4.35 -8.67 -7.02
N MET A 49 -3.14 -9.21 -6.86
CA MET A 49 -2.07 -9.03 -7.85
C MET A 49 -2.31 -9.73 -9.20
N ARG A 50 -3.24 -10.69 -9.26
CA ARG A 50 -3.50 -11.52 -10.46
C ARG A 50 -4.52 -10.87 -11.39
N THR A 51 -5.38 -10.02 -10.86
CA THR A 51 -6.49 -9.37 -11.58
C THR A 51 -6.06 -8.09 -12.30
N ILE A 52 -4.94 -7.49 -11.90
CA ILE A 52 -4.45 -6.25 -12.50
C ILE A 52 -3.45 -6.52 -13.61
N THR A 53 -3.78 -6.06 -14.82
CA THR A 53 -3.01 -6.31 -16.04
C THR A 53 -2.26 -5.09 -16.56
N HIS A 54 -2.54 -3.88 -16.05
CA HIS A 54 -1.90 -2.65 -16.50
C HIS A 54 -1.69 -1.65 -15.35
N LEU A 55 -0.43 -1.35 -15.05
CA LEU A 55 0.01 -0.42 -14.02
C LEU A 55 1.14 0.46 -14.58
N PRO A 56 0.84 1.66 -15.10
CA PRO A 56 1.86 2.53 -15.67
C PRO A 56 2.83 3.04 -14.60
N TRP A 57 2.40 3.03 -13.33
CA TRP A 57 3.20 3.38 -12.16
C TRP A 57 2.88 2.40 -11.03
N LEU A 58 3.91 1.87 -10.38
CA LEU A 58 3.80 0.96 -9.24
C LEU A 58 4.71 1.44 -8.11
N ALA A 59 4.14 1.52 -6.90
CA ALA A 59 4.89 1.76 -5.67
C ALA A 59 4.73 0.55 -4.74
N VAL A 60 5.84 0.05 -4.19
CA VAL A 60 5.83 -1.07 -3.26
C VAL A 60 5.93 -0.53 -1.83
N CYS A 61 4.90 -0.76 -1.04
CA CYS A 61 4.88 -0.43 0.39
C CYS A 61 5.43 -1.59 1.22
N SER A 62 6.73 -1.57 1.51
CA SER A 62 7.37 -2.57 2.38
C SER A 62 7.42 -2.12 3.84
N GLY A 63 7.67 -3.07 4.73
CA GLY A 63 7.95 -2.83 6.14
C GLY A 63 9.00 -3.80 6.66
N PHE A 64 9.61 -3.46 7.78
CA PHE A 64 10.61 -4.32 8.41
C PHE A 64 9.92 -5.37 9.28
N ARG A 65 10.05 -6.64 8.91
CA ARG A 65 9.77 -7.77 9.81
C ARG A 65 11.13 -8.24 10.32
N PHE A 66 11.41 -8.03 11.60
CA PHE A 66 12.59 -8.61 12.23
C PHE A 66 12.33 -10.11 12.39
N GLU A 67 12.94 -10.93 11.52
CA GLU A 67 13.02 -12.36 11.78
C GLU A 67 14.11 -12.57 12.83
N ALA A 68 13.71 -12.80 14.07
CA ALA A 68 14.65 -13.25 15.09
C ALA A 68 15.26 -14.56 14.60
N GLY A 69 16.56 -14.51 14.25
CA GLY A 69 17.32 -15.66 13.78
C GLY A 69 17.06 -16.83 14.71
N ARG A 70 16.52 -17.91 14.14
CA ARG A 70 16.33 -19.19 14.81
C ARG A 70 17.68 -19.55 15.43
N ARG A 71 17.81 -19.49 16.75
CA ARG A 71 18.99 -20.04 17.43
C ARG A 71 19.01 -21.51 17.09
N ALA A 72 19.89 -21.91 16.18
CA ALA A 72 20.25 -23.31 15.99
C ALA A 72 20.80 -23.78 17.34
N CYS A 73 20.15 -24.81 17.89
CA CYS A 73 20.72 -25.64 18.94
C CYS A 73 21.88 -26.46 18.37
#